data_AF-A0A1U0TGI0-F1
#
_entry.id   AF-A0A1U0TGI0-F1
#
_cell.length_a   1.000
_cell.length_b   1.000
_cell.length_c   1.000
_cell.angle_alpha   90.00
_cell.angle_beta   90.00
_cell.angle_gamma   90.00
#
_symmetry.space_group_name_H-M   'P 1'
#
loop_
_entity.id
_entity.type
_entity.pdbx_description
1 polymer ?
#
loop_
_entity_poly.entity_id
_entity_poly.type
_entity_poly.pdbx_seq_one_letter_code
_entity_poly.pdbx_strand_id
1 'polypeptide(L)'
;MTAYTFNVEPPKRGVRVELGRLERGCLPATPNLERASLQNAVLFGGPAVRRCLEQAPIVGDHKQVFVDTKVSLLLPGFIPAIPGWHTDGVPRRNAAGSGEVALIAASASNTGAPSLAGQAALEGRGYRPRFHTIHVGNHCPTRFMRQPWVVDLEHGEDSGLYRELSRKVESAPYSERGAYLDSPPEQWLSWNWWNLHTATPADWRGWRLLIRVTESDQPPLDSEFIRSQTQVYVPTEFGW
;
A
#
# COMPACT_ATOMS: atom_id res chain seq x y z
N MET A 1 -19.87 9.18 -15.98
CA MET A 1 -19.34 7.83 -15.69
C MET A 1 -18.24 7.52 -16.69
N THR A 2 -17.11 7.02 -16.20
CA THR A 2 -15.98 6.60 -17.02
C THR A 2 -15.61 5.17 -16.64
N ALA A 3 -15.39 4.31 -17.63
CA ALA A 3 -14.96 2.93 -17.42
C ALA A 3 -13.46 2.86 -17.14
N TYR A 4 -13.08 2.15 -16.08
CA TYR A 4 -11.68 1.85 -15.74
C TYR A 4 -11.50 0.34 -15.61
N THR A 5 -10.31 -0.16 -15.93
CA THR A 5 -9.94 -1.57 -15.74
C THR A 5 -8.87 -1.68 -14.68
N PHE A 6 -9.17 -2.37 -13.58
CA PHE A 6 -8.25 -2.65 -12.50
C PHE A 6 -7.72 -4.08 -12.57
N ASN A 7 -6.60 -4.33 -11.89
CA ASN A 7 -6.04 -5.67 -11.66
C ASN A 7 -5.76 -6.48 -12.95
N VAL A 8 -5.45 -5.81 -14.07
CA VAL A 8 -5.06 -6.45 -15.33
C VAL A 8 -3.83 -7.35 -15.13
N GLU A 9 -2.83 -6.84 -14.40
CA GLU A 9 -1.67 -7.62 -13.98
C GLU A 9 -1.88 -8.08 -12.53
N PRO A 10 -1.90 -9.39 -12.24
CA PRO A 10 -2.07 -9.86 -10.88
C PRO A 10 -0.81 -9.61 -10.03
N PRO A 11 -0.95 -9.43 -8.70
CA PRO A 11 0.19 -9.36 -7.81
C PRO A 11 1.07 -10.61 -7.90
N LYS A 12 2.38 -10.42 -7.95
CA LYS A 12 3.39 -11.48 -8.12
C LYS A 12 4.02 -11.83 -6.77
N ARG A 13 3.99 -13.12 -6.41
CA ARG A 13 4.67 -13.62 -5.20
C ARG A 13 6.18 -13.56 -5.39
N GLY A 14 6.86 -12.97 -4.42
CA GLY A 14 8.31 -12.93 -4.31
C GLY A 14 8.83 -13.91 -3.27
N VAL A 15 10.02 -13.62 -2.78
CA VAL A 15 10.74 -14.46 -1.81
C VAL A 15 10.06 -14.41 -0.44
N ARG A 16 10.04 -15.56 0.24
CA ARG A 16 9.68 -15.66 1.65
C ARG A 16 10.90 -15.36 2.51
N VAL A 17 10.75 -14.47 3.47
CA VAL A 17 11.80 -14.05 4.39
C VAL A 17 11.63 -14.80 5.70
N GLU A 18 12.61 -15.60 6.08
CA GLU A 18 12.62 -16.22 7.40
C GLU A 18 13.17 -15.23 8.44
N LEU A 19 12.35 -14.92 9.44
CA LEU A 19 12.74 -14.12 10.61
C LEU A 19 12.94 -15.01 11.83
N GLY A 20 14.07 -14.82 12.50
CA GLY A 20 14.41 -15.50 13.75
C GLY A 20 13.73 -14.88 14.97
N ARG A 21 14.10 -15.39 16.15
CA ARG A 21 13.52 -14.94 17.43
C ARG A 21 13.85 -13.48 17.73
N LEU A 22 15.06 -13.04 17.40
CA LEU A 22 15.52 -11.68 17.69
C LEU A 22 14.76 -10.65 16.84
N GLU A 23 14.64 -10.90 15.54
CA GLU A 23 13.91 -10.00 14.64
C GLU A 23 12.43 -9.90 15.03
N ARG A 24 11.79 -11.04 15.34
CA ARG A 24 10.39 -11.06 15.80
C ARG A 24 10.21 -10.37 17.15
N GLY A 25 11.17 -10.50 18.06
CA GLY A 25 11.13 -9.87 19.38
C GLY A 25 11.20 -8.34 19.30
N CYS A 26 11.78 -7.79 18.24
CA CYS A 26 11.96 -6.35 18.05
C CYS A 26 10.82 -5.65 17.30
N LEU A 27 9.82 -6.37 16.77
CA LEU A 27 8.68 -5.75 16.06
C LEU A 27 8.03 -4.58 16.82
N PRO A 28 7.80 -4.64 18.14
CA PRO A 28 7.17 -3.54 18.89
C PRO A 28 7.99 -2.24 18.89
N ALA A 29 9.31 -2.35 18.70
CA ALA A 29 10.24 -1.24 18.73
C ALA A 29 10.63 -0.74 17.33
N THR A 30 10.15 -1.38 16.26
CA THR A 30 10.37 -0.92 14.90
C THR A 30 9.68 0.43 14.69
N PRO A 31 10.39 1.47 14.21
CA PRO A 31 9.76 2.76 13.95
C PRO A 31 8.79 2.69 12.77
N ASN A 32 7.80 3.57 12.76
CA ASN A 32 7.02 3.86 11.57
C ASN A 32 7.82 4.82 10.68
N LEU A 33 8.13 4.36 9.47
CA LEU A 33 8.84 5.10 8.45
C LEU A 33 7.82 5.58 7.41
N GLU A 34 7.94 6.82 6.98
CA GLU A 34 7.19 7.40 5.87
C GLU A 34 8.17 7.81 4.78
N ARG A 35 8.07 7.16 3.62
CA ARG A 35 8.89 7.44 2.43
C ARG A 35 10.39 7.57 2.73
N ALA A 36 10.91 6.84 3.71
CA ALA A 36 12.32 6.86 4.03
C ALA A 36 13.12 6.37 2.83
N SER A 37 14.25 7.01 2.50
CA SER A 37 15.18 6.47 1.51
C SER A 37 15.58 5.03 1.87
N LEU A 38 15.92 4.20 0.89
CA LEU A 38 16.32 2.81 1.15
C LEU A 38 17.47 2.72 2.17
N GLN A 39 18.44 3.64 2.10
CA GLN A 39 19.53 3.74 3.06
C GLN A 39 19.02 4.05 4.48
N ASN A 40 18.15 5.05 4.62
CA ASN A 40 17.57 5.39 5.92
C ASN A 40 16.72 4.25 6.48
N ALA A 41 15.97 3.54 5.64
CA ALA A 41 15.17 2.39 6.07
C ALA A 41 16.03 1.25 6.61
N VAL A 42 17.19 0.98 6.00
CA VAL A 42 18.15 -0.02 6.49
C VAL A 42 18.80 0.41 7.81
N LEU A 43 19.13 1.70 7.95
CA LEU A 43 19.78 2.24 9.16
C LEU A 43 18.82 2.35 10.35
N PHE A 44 17.61 2.83 10.13
CA PHE A 44 16.67 3.20 11.20
C PHE A 44 15.53 2.20 11.39
N GLY A 45 15.22 1.33 10.42
CA GLY A 45 14.06 0.41 10.49
C GLY A 45 14.20 -0.75 11.50
N GLY A 46 15.40 -0.97 12.05
CA GLY A 46 15.66 -2.04 13.01
C GLY A 46 15.80 -3.44 12.37
N PRO A 47 16.00 -4.50 13.20
CA PRO A 47 16.43 -5.80 12.71
C PRO A 47 15.47 -6.47 11.73
N ALA A 48 14.16 -6.45 12.01
CA ALA A 48 13.16 -7.09 11.14
C ALA A 48 13.04 -6.41 9.77
N VAL A 49 13.06 -5.07 9.74
CA VAL A 49 13.01 -4.30 8.49
C VAL A 49 14.26 -4.57 7.67
N ARG A 50 15.45 -4.47 8.28
CA ARG A 50 16.73 -4.77 7.61
C ARG A 50 16.72 -6.18 7.00
N ARG A 51 16.30 -7.18 7.78
CA ARG A 51 16.23 -8.58 7.31
C ARG A 51 15.29 -8.77 6.12
N CYS A 52 14.15 -8.08 6.12
CA CYS A 52 13.22 -8.13 4.99
C CYS A 52 13.80 -7.42 3.75
N LEU A 53 14.44 -6.26 3.94
CA LEU A 53 15.00 -5.45 2.85
C LEU A 53 16.18 -6.14 2.14
N GLU A 54 16.95 -6.99 2.83
CA GLU A 54 17.99 -7.85 2.20
C GLU A 54 17.46 -8.75 1.07
N GLN A 55 16.15 -9.04 1.09
CA GLN A 55 15.48 -9.91 0.12
C GLN A 55 14.34 -9.19 -0.60
N ALA A 56 14.29 -7.85 -0.52
CA ALA A 56 13.28 -7.07 -1.22
C ALA A 56 13.46 -7.25 -2.74
N PRO A 57 12.39 -7.53 -3.50
CA PRO A 57 12.46 -7.76 -4.94
C PRO A 57 12.54 -6.44 -5.73
N ILE A 58 13.47 -5.56 -5.34
CA ILE A 58 13.77 -4.28 -6.00
C ILE A 58 14.43 -4.58 -7.34
N VAL A 59 13.92 -4.00 -8.41
CA VAL A 59 14.49 -4.18 -9.76
C VAL A 59 15.56 -3.13 -10.04
N GLY A 60 15.38 -1.89 -9.53
CA GLY A 60 16.34 -0.79 -9.69
C GLY A 60 16.24 -0.08 -11.03
N ASP A 61 15.10 -0.15 -11.71
CA ASP A 61 14.82 0.51 -12.99
C ASP A 61 14.06 1.86 -12.87
N HIS A 62 13.77 2.31 -11.64
CA HIS A 62 13.19 3.62 -11.34
C HIS A 62 14.22 4.60 -10.79
N LYS A 63 13.92 5.90 -10.89
CA LYS A 63 14.82 6.96 -10.38
C LYS A 63 15.01 6.90 -8.87
N GLN A 64 14.00 6.45 -8.13
CA GLN A 64 13.96 6.52 -6.67
C GLN A 64 13.34 5.25 -6.08
N VAL A 65 13.84 4.87 -4.90
CA VAL A 65 13.29 3.80 -4.07
C VAL A 65 13.12 4.31 -2.66
N PHE A 66 11.91 4.18 -2.11
CA PHE A 66 11.63 4.54 -0.73
C PHE A 66 10.79 3.48 -0.01
N VAL A 67 10.84 3.53 1.31
CA VAL A 67 10.26 2.51 2.19
C VAL A 67 9.33 3.17 3.20
N ASP A 68 8.13 2.61 3.30
CA ASP A 68 7.19 2.86 4.39
C ASP A 68 7.18 1.65 5.33
N THR A 69 7.08 1.91 6.63
CA THR A 69 6.83 0.87 7.62
C THR A 69 5.66 1.26 8.51
N LYS A 70 4.88 0.25 8.90
CA LYS A 70 3.75 0.43 9.81
C LYS A 70 3.71 -0.68 10.85
N VAL A 71 3.85 -0.30 12.12
CA VAL A 71 3.79 -1.20 13.26
C VAL A 71 2.50 -0.97 14.03
N SER A 72 1.80 -2.05 14.35
CA SER A 72 0.55 -1.97 15.11
C SER A 72 0.38 -3.18 16.02
N LEU A 73 -0.06 -2.96 17.25
CA LEU A 73 -0.60 -4.01 18.10
C LEU A 73 -2.08 -4.19 17.77
N LEU A 74 -2.46 -5.39 17.31
CA LEU A 74 -3.82 -5.70 16.91
C LEU A 74 -4.43 -6.74 17.85
N LEU A 75 -5.72 -6.60 18.12
CA LEU A 75 -6.57 -7.62 18.74
C LEU A 75 -7.34 -8.36 17.64
N PRO A 76 -7.92 -9.55 17.92
CA PRO A 76 -8.82 -10.20 16.97
C PRO A 76 -9.92 -9.22 16.49
N GLY A 77 -10.14 -9.17 15.18
CA GLY A 77 -11.11 -8.26 14.56
C GLY A 77 -10.60 -6.85 14.24
N PHE A 78 -9.42 -6.45 14.73
CA PHE A 78 -8.84 -5.13 14.42
C PHE A 78 -8.26 -5.13 13.00
N ILE A 79 -8.47 -4.04 12.26
CA ILE A 79 -7.93 -3.84 10.90
C ILE A 79 -6.75 -2.86 11.00
N PRO A 80 -5.59 -3.07 10.36
CA PRO A 80 -4.36 -2.30 10.57
C PRO A 80 -4.31 -1.00 9.75
N ALA A 81 -5.40 -0.64 9.10
CA ALA A 81 -5.52 0.49 8.18
C ALA A 81 -6.97 0.96 8.11
N ILE A 82 -7.20 2.09 7.43
CA ILE A 82 -8.55 2.56 7.11
C ILE A 82 -9.22 1.45 6.29
N PRO A 83 -10.38 0.91 6.73
CA PRO A 83 -11.10 -0.13 5.99
C PRO A 83 -11.56 0.36 4.61
N GLY A 84 -11.73 -0.58 3.67
CA GLY A 84 -12.18 -0.31 2.30
C GLY A 84 -11.17 -0.69 1.22
N TRP A 85 -11.62 -0.65 -0.03
CA TRP A 85 -10.83 -0.99 -1.22
C TRP A 85 -10.22 0.26 -1.85
N HIS A 86 -8.92 0.19 -2.13
CA HIS A 86 -8.17 1.29 -2.73
C HIS A 86 -7.02 0.80 -3.61
N THR A 87 -6.40 1.76 -4.30
CA THR A 87 -5.13 1.64 -4.99
C THR A 87 -4.11 2.59 -4.37
N ASP A 88 -2.81 2.31 -4.48
CA ASP A 88 -1.76 3.21 -4.01
C ASP A 88 -1.19 4.04 -5.15
N GLY A 89 -0.68 5.23 -4.81
CA GLY A 89 0.07 6.08 -5.75
C GLY A 89 -0.78 6.79 -6.80
N VAL A 90 -2.12 6.73 -6.69
CA VAL A 90 -3.03 7.47 -7.58
C VAL A 90 -2.67 8.96 -7.54
N PRO A 91 -2.45 9.60 -8.69
CA PRO A 91 -2.05 10.98 -8.71
C PRO A 91 -3.15 11.88 -8.18
N ARG A 92 -2.78 12.92 -7.44
CA ARG A 92 -3.73 13.88 -6.88
C ARG A 92 -3.68 15.21 -7.62
N ARG A 93 -4.85 15.83 -7.78
CA ARG A 93 -5.03 17.18 -8.34
C ARG A 93 -5.19 18.17 -7.19
N ASN A 94 -4.33 19.18 -7.19
CA ASN A 94 -4.50 20.38 -6.39
C ASN A 94 -4.98 21.53 -7.26
N ALA A 95 -5.66 22.51 -6.66
CA ALA A 95 -6.12 23.72 -7.36
C ALA A 95 -4.98 24.53 -8.00
N ALA A 96 -3.73 24.31 -7.57
CA ALA A 96 -2.56 25.11 -7.93
C ALA A 96 -1.88 24.72 -9.27
N GLY A 97 -2.34 23.70 -10.01
CA GLY A 97 -1.79 23.41 -11.34
C GLY A 97 -2.27 22.12 -11.99
N SER A 98 -2.24 22.10 -13.33
CA SER A 98 -2.74 20.99 -14.18
C SER A 98 -1.63 20.15 -14.85
N GLY A 99 -0.36 20.47 -14.60
CA GLY A 99 0.78 19.78 -15.19
C GLY A 99 1.22 18.51 -14.45
N GLU A 100 1.96 17.64 -15.14
CA GLU A 100 2.50 16.38 -14.60
C GLU A 100 3.35 16.57 -13.34
N VAL A 101 4.21 17.59 -13.31
CA VAL A 101 4.99 17.96 -12.12
C VAL A 101 4.09 18.31 -10.94
N ALA A 102 2.98 19.00 -11.19
CA ALA A 102 2.00 19.36 -10.15
C ALA A 102 1.24 18.13 -9.64
N LEU A 103 0.89 17.18 -10.52
CA LEU A 103 0.27 15.91 -10.15
C LEU A 103 1.22 15.07 -9.27
N ILE A 104 2.47 14.89 -9.69
CA ILE A 104 3.46 14.09 -8.96
C ILE A 104 3.77 14.74 -7.60
N ALA A 105 3.92 16.07 -7.54
CA ALA A 105 4.16 16.80 -6.29
C ALA A 105 2.96 16.77 -5.32
N ALA A 106 1.73 16.90 -5.83
CA ALA A 106 0.51 16.77 -5.03
C ALA A 106 0.34 15.34 -4.48
N SER A 107 0.74 14.33 -5.27
CA SER A 107 0.74 12.92 -4.87
C SER A 107 1.73 12.66 -3.74
N ALA A 108 2.94 13.20 -3.84
CA ALA A 108 3.97 13.12 -2.82
C ALA A 108 3.52 13.72 -1.47
N SER A 109 2.73 14.79 -1.50
CA SER A 109 2.17 15.42 -0.29
C SER A 109 0.83 14.84 0.15
N ASN A 110 0.29 13.85 -0.58
CA ASN A 110 -1.04 13.28 -0.36
C ASN A 110 -2.16 14.34 -0.26
N THR A 111 -2.00 15.49 -0.92
CA THR A 111 -2.95 16.60 -0.91
C THR A 111 -3.76 16.62 -2.20
N GLY A 112 -5.05 16.96 -2.10
CA GLY A 112 -5.95 17.09 -3.25
C GLY A 112 -6.77 15.85 -3.60
N ALA A 113 -7.57 15.97 -4.64
CA ALA A 113 -8.48 14.93 -5.12
C ALA A 113 -7.73 13.89 -5.98
N PRO A 114 -7.97 12.57 -5.79
CA PRO A 114 -7.37 11.56 -6.66
C PRO A 114 -7.88 11.70 -8.11
N SER A 115 -7.08 11.26 -9.09
CA SER A 115 -7.40 11.35 -10.52
C SER A 115 -6.96 10.10 -11.27
N LEU A 116 -7.91 9.22 -11.59
CA LEU A 116 -7.63 8.01 -12.40
C LEU A 116 -7.32 8.35 -13.86
N ALA A 117 -7.91 9.41 -14.41
CA ALA A 117 -7.53 9.93 -15.72
C ALA A 117 -6.08 10.45 -15.71
N GLY A 118 -5.65 11.09 -14.61
CA GLY A 118 -4.26 11.47 -14.39
C GLY A 118 -3.35 10.24 -14.35
N GLN A 119 -3.77 9.17 -13.67
CA GLN A 119 -3.04 7.90 -13.61
C GLN A 119 -2.84 7.30 -15.01
N ALA A 120 -3.92 7.18 -15.79
CA ALA A 120 -3.88 6.66 -17.15
C ALA A 120 -3.02 7.52 -18.09
N ALA A 121 -3.08 8.85 -17.95
CA ALA A 121 -2.27 9.76 -18.75
C ALA A 121 -0.77 9.64 -18.44
N LEU A 122 -0.39 9.52 -17.17
CA LEU A 122 0.99 9.29 -16.74
C LEU A 122 1.50 7.91 -17.20
N GLU A 123 0.67 6.86 -17.10
CA GLU A 123 1.03 5.54 -17.60
C GLU A 123 1.26 5.53 -19.13
N GLY A 124 0.41 6.25 -19.88
CA GLY A 124 0.56 6.42 -21.33
C GLY A 124 1.88 7.12 -21.73
N ARG A 125 2.52 7.84 -20.80
CA ARG A 125 3.84 8.46 -20.97
C ARG A 125 4.99 7.62 -20.42
N GLY A 126 4.70 6.43 -19.90
CA GLY A 126 5.68 5.48 -19.39
C GLY A 126 5.92 5.53 -17.88
N TYR A 127 5.22 6.38 -17.12
CA TYR A 127 5.33 6.37 -15.65
C TYR A 127 4.57 5.18 -15.06
N ARG A 128 5.31 4.22 -14.49
CA ARG A 128 4.77 2.94 -13.98
C ARG A 128 5.39 2.61 -12.63
N PRO A 129 4.92 3.21 -11.51
CA PRO A 129 5.49 2.92 -10.20
C PRO A 129 5.26 1.45 -9.82
N ARG A 130 6.22 0.87 -9.11
CA ARG A 130 6.17 -0.52 -8.63
C ARG A 130 6.12 -0.53 -7.11
N PHE A 131 5.26 -1.38 -6.56
CA PHE A 131 5.10 -1.56 -5.13
C PHE A 131 5.46 -2.98 -4.73
N HIS A 132 6.12 -3.12 -3.59
CA HIS A 132 6.41 -4.39 -2.97
C HIS A 132 5.97 -4.34 -1.52
N THR A 133 5.22 -5.32 -1.06
CA THR A 133 4.80 -5.38 0.34
C THR A 133 5.11 -6.73 0.96
N ILE A 134 5.44 -6.70 2.24
CA ILE A 134 5.56 -7.86 3.12
C ILE A 134 4.94 -7.47 4.46
N HIS A 135 4.28 -8.43 5.11
CA HIS A 135 3.84 -8.27 6.49
C HIS A 135 4.40 -9.38 7.37
N VAL A 136 4.72 -9.04 8.61
CA VAL A 136 5.38 -9.92 9.58
C VAL A 136 4.65 -9.84 10.92
N GLY A 137 4.60 -10.97 11.64
CA GLY A 137 4.02 -11.05 12.98
C GLY A 137 2.57 -11.52 12.94
N ASN A 138 1.63 -10.64 13.28
CA ASN A 138 0.21 -10.97 13.33
C ASN A 138 -0.37 -11.22 11.92
N HIS A 139 -1.18 -12.26 11.76
CA HIS A 139 -1.84 -12.56 10.48
C HIS A 139 -3.01 -11.64 10.27
N CYS A 140 -2.82 -10.79 9.27
CA CYS A 140 -3.70 -9.73 8.87
C CYS A 140 -3.26 -9.32 7.47
N PRO A 141 -3.56 -10.16 6.47
CA PRO A 141 -3.05 -10.00 5.12
C PRO A 141 -3.55 -8.72 4.46
N THR A 142 -2.77 -8.27 3.48
CA THR A 142 -3.27 -7.37 2.44
C THR A 142 -3.95 -8.24 1.41
N ARG A 143 -5.24 -8.02 1.20
CA ARG A 143 -6.09 -8.76 0.25
C ARG A 143 -6.18 -7.99 -1.06
N PHE A 144 -5.87 -8.65 -2.16
CA PHE A 144 -5.94 -8.09 -3.52
C PHE A 144 -7.08 -8.72 -4.31
N MET A 145 -7.69 -7.96 -5.22
CA MET A 145 -8.51 -8.56 -6.29
C MET A 145 -7.61 -9.36 -7.23
N ARG A 146 -8.02 -10.59 -7.56
CA ARG A 146 -7.20 -11.51 -8.37
C ARG A 146 -7.45 -11.36 -9.87
N GLN A 147 -8.69 -11.11 -10.26
CA GLN A 147 -9.10 -11.03 -11.65
C GLN A 147 -9.17 -9.58 -12.12
N PRO A 148 -8.92 -9.32 -13.41
CA PRO A 148 -9.20 -8.01 -14.00
C PRO A 148 -10.66 -7.63 -13.76
N TRP A 149 -10.89 -6.37 -13.39
CA TRP A 149 -12.22 -5.87 -13.10
C TRP A 149 -12.47 -4.56 -13.83
N VAL A 150 -13.45 -4.57 -14.73
CA VAL A 150 -13.94 -3.39 -15.43
C VAL A 150 -15.09 -2.79 -14.63
N VAL A 151 -15.01 -1.50 -14.34
CA VAL A 151 -16.01 -0.80 -13.54
C VAL A 151 -16.21 0.63 -14.05
N ASP A 152 -17.48 1.02 -14.15
CA ASP A 152 -17.86 2.41 -14.38
C ASP A 152 -17.85 3.17 -13.07
N LEU A 153 -17.12 4.29 -13.03
CA LEU A 153 -17.00 5.15 -11.86
C LEU A 153 -17.58 6.55 -12.13
N GLU A 154 -18.32 7.07 -11.16
CA GLU A 154 -18.77 8.47 -11.13
C GLU A 154 -17.71 9.38 -10.50
N HIS A 155 -17.01 8.88 -9.47
CA HIS A 155 -16.07 9.63 -8.64
C HIS A 155 -14.61 9.32 -8.97
N GLY A 156 -14.30 9.01 -10.24
CA GLY A 156 -12.94 8.72 -10.72
C GLY A 156 -11.91 9.85 -10.52
N GLU A 157 -12.40 11.07 -10.30
CA GLU A 157 -11.61 12.31 -10.28
C GLU A 157 -11.81 13.14 -9.00
N ASP A 158 -12.43 12.58 -7.95
CA ASP A 158 -12.72 13.28 -6.70
C ASP A 158 -12.55 12.42 -5.44
N SER A 159 -12.76 13.02 -4.27
CA SER A 159 -12.55 12.37 -2.97
C SER A 159 -13.52 11.21 -2.67
N GLY A 160 -14.59 11.05 -3.45
CA GLY A 160 -15.53 9.94 -3.39
C GLY A 160 -15.02 8.62 -3.97
N LEU A 161 -13.89 8.64 -4.70
CA LEU A 161 -13.35 7.48 -5.43
C LEU A 161 -13.35 6.18 -4.63
N TYR A 162 -12.64 6.14 -3.49
CA TYR A 162 -12.45 4.90 -2.74
C TYR A 162 -13.71 4.45 -2.00
N ARG A 163 -14.62 5.38 -1.68
CA ARG A 163 -15.94 5.05 -1.14
C ARG A 163 -16.79 4.34 -2.20
N GLU A 164 -16.80 4.87 -3.42
CA GLU A 164 -17.51 4.25 -4.55
C GLU A 164 -16.92 2.87 -4.89
N LEU A 165 -15.59 2.76 -5.00
CA LEU A 165 -14.90 1.49 -5.23
C LEU A 165 -15.25 0.45 -4.17
N SER A 166 -15.16 0.81 -2.89
CA SER A 166 -15.49 -0.11 -1.79
C SER A 166 -16.93 -0.63 -1.91
N ARG A 167 -17.90 0.28 -2.10
CA ARG A 167 -19.31 -0.09 -2.31
C ARG A 167 -19.51 -1.02 -3.51
N LYS A 168 -18.83 -0.76 -4.63
CA LYS A 168 -18.97 -1.56 -5.85
C LYS A 168 -18.33 -2.94 -5.71
N VAL A 169 -17.19 -3.05 -5.04
CA VAL A 169 -16.56 -4.35 -4.76
C VAL A 169 -17.41 -5.17 -3.78
N GLU A 170 -17.95 -4.55 -2.73
CA GLU A 170 -18.77 -5.22 -1.72
C GLU A 170 -20.15 -5.66 -2.25
N SER A 171 -20.70 -4.93 -3.22
CA SER A 171 -21.96 -5.29 -3.88
C SER A 171 -21.78 -6.19 -5.10
N ALA A 172 -20.54 -6.46 -5.52
CA ALA A 172 -20.29 -7.30 -6.68
C ALA A 172 -20.67 -8.76 -6.39
N PRO A 173 -21.40 -9.43 -7.30
CA PRO A 173 -21.78 -10.84 -7.15
C PRO A 173 -20.58 -11.82 -7.21
N TYR A 174 -19.38 -11.31 -7.52
CA TYR A 174 -18.16 -12.09 -7.72
C TYR A 174 -17.36 -12.38 -6.44
N SER A 175 -17.98 -12.31 -5.25
CA SER A 175 -17.33 -12.68 -3.98
C SER A 175 -17.19 -14.20 -3.77
N GLU A 176 -17.03 -14.96 -4.86
CA GLU A 176 -16.82 -16.40 -4.83
C GLU A 176 -15.41 -16.77 -4.34
N ARG A 177 -15.26 -18.00 -3.81
CA ARG A 177 -13.96 -18.57 -3.44
C ARG A 177 -12.98 -18.45 -4.62
N GLY A 178 -11.91 -17.68 -4.43
CA GLY A 178 -10.85 -17.50 -5.42
C GLY A 178 -10.81 -16.15 -6.13
N ALA A 179 -11.77 -15.25 -5.86
CA ALA A 179 -11.77 -13.88 -6.36
C ALA A 179 -10.64 -13.01 -5.80
N TYR A 180 -10.08 -13.41 -4.65
CA TYR A 180 -9.08 -12.63 -3.92
C TYR A 180 -7.75 -13.36 -3.75
N LEU A 181 -6.67 -12.60 -3.66
CA LEU A 181 -5.34 -13.06 -3.29
C LEU A 181 -4.90 -12.38 -2.00
N ASP A 182 -4.84 -13.16 -0.91
CA ASP A 182 -4.28 -12.69 0.34
C ASP A 182 -2.76 -12.79 0.29
N SER A 183 -2.07 -11.71 0.69
CA SER A 183 -0.62 -11.74 0.83
C SER A 183 -0.24 -12.80 1.87
N PRO A 184 0.71 -13.70 1.58
CA PRO A 184 1.17 -14.65 2.58
C PRO A 184 2.01 -13.94 3.65
N PRO A 185 1.99 -14.42 4.91
CA PRO A 185 2.85 -13.87 5.94
C PRO A 185 4.31 -14.08 5.56
N GLU A 186 5.12 -13.06 5.81
CA GLU A 186 6.57 -13.07 5.60
C GLU A 186 6.99 -13.35 4.15
N GLN A 187 6.11 -13.11 3.20
CA GLN A 187 6.43 -13.24 1.79
C GLN A 187 6.23 -11.90 1.08
N TRP A 188 7.21 -11.52 0.28
CA TRP A 188 7.09 -10.36 -0.59
C TRP A 188 5.99 -10.57 -1.63
N LEU A 189 5.24 -9.52 -1.91
CA LEU A 189 4.28 -9.46 -2.99
C LEU A 189 4.50 -8.16 -3.78
N SER A 190 4.73 -8.29 -5.08
CA SER A 190 4.98 -7.17 -6.00
C SER A 190 3.75 -6.86 -6.84
N TRP A 191 3.41 -5.60 -7.02
CA TRP A 191 2.18 -5.15 -7.67
C TRP A 191 2.30 -3.72 -8.22
N ASN A 192 1.32 -3.27 -9.00
CA ASN A 192 1.32 -1.94 -9.63
C ASN A 192 0.12 -1.09 -9.13
N TRP A 193 0.15 0.22 -9.36
CA TRP A 193 -0.90 1.14 -8.88
C TRP A 193 -2.33 0.89 -9.41
N TRP A 194 -2.56 -0.08 -10.30
CA TRP A 194 -3.90 -0.50 -10.75
C TRP A 194 -4.44 -1.70 -9.98
N ASN A 195 -3.69 -2.24 -9.01
CA ASN A 195 -4.16 -3.35 -8.20
C ASN A 195 -5.01 -2.86 -7.02
N LEU A 196 -6.32 -3.10 -7.09
CA LEU A 196 -7.23 -2.90 -5.96
C LEU A 196 -6.93 -3.87 -4.83
N HIS A 197 -6.87 -3.32 -3.63
CA HIS A 197 -6.60 -4.08 -2.43
C HIS A 197 -7.20 -3.45 -1.16
N THR A 198 -7.22 -4.24 -0.09
CA THR A 198 -7.72 -3.87 1.23
C THR A 198 -6.94 -4.60 2.32
N ALA A 199 -7.02 -4.13 3.57
CA ALA A 199 -6.51 -4.87 4.72
C ALA A 199 -7.62 -5.73 5.33
N THR A 200 -7.30 -6.96 5.75
CA THR A 200 -8.27 -7.82 6.44
C THR A 200 -8.21 -7.61 7.96
N PRO A 201 -9.21 -8.05 8.73
CA PRO A 201 -9.11 -8.13 10.18
C PRO A 201 -7.96 -9.05 10.61
N ALA A 202 -7.40 -8.78 11.79
CA ALA A 202 -6.45 -9.67 12.45
C ALA A 202 -7.16 -10.86 13.10
N ASP A 203 -6.55 -12.03 13.00
CA ASP A 203 -7.13 -13.28 13.53
C ASP A 203 -6.82 -13.49 15.02
N TRP A 204 -5.72 -12.92 15.52
CA TRP A 204 -5.29 -13.05 16.92
C TRP A 204 -4.69 -11.77 17.47
N ARG A 205 -4.36 -11.78 18.77
CA ARG A 205 -3.63 -10.69 19.43
C ARG A 205 -2.14 -10.74 19.08
N GLY A 206 -1.58 -9.65 18.57
CA GLY A 206 -0.15 -9.59 18.30
C GLY A 206 0.31 -8.34 17.55
N TRP A 207 1.62 -8.15 17.51
CA TRP A 207 2.27 -7.09 16.74
C TRP A 207 2.32 -7.44 15.26
N ARG A 208 1.94 -6.50 14.41
CA ARG A 208 2.06 -6.57 12.95
C ARG A 208 3.01 -5.49 12.47
N LEU A 209 4.00 -5.90 11.68
CA LEU A 209 4.83 -4.99 10.89
C LEU A 209 4.43 -5.13 9.43
N LEU A 210 4.05 -4.03 8.79
CA LEU A 210 3.96 -3.90 7.33
C LEU A 210 5.20 -3.16 6.85
N ILE A 211 5.79 -3.64 5.77
CA ILE A 211 6.81 -2.91 5.01
C ILE A 211 6.27 -2.76 3.59
N ARG A 212 6.35 -1.55 3.04
CA ARG A 212 6.09 -1.27 1.63
C ARG A 212 7.30 -0.59 1.03
N VAL A 213 7.86 -1.18 -0.02
CA VAL A 213 8.89 -0.58 -0.85
C VAL A 213 8.20 -0.05 -2.11
N THR A 214 8.50 1.19 -2.48
CA THR A 214 7.99 1.81 -3.70
C THR A 214 9.17 2.20 -4.59
N GLU A 215 9.19 1.68 -5.82
CA GLU A 215 10.08 2.11 -6.89
C GLU A 215 9.29 3.10 -7.78
N SER A 216 9.73 4.36 -7.82
CA SER A 216 9.03 5.41 -8.58
C SER A 216 9.95 6.59 -8.92
N ASP A 217 9.40 7.61 -9.58
CA ASP A 217 10.11 8.87 -9.83
C ASP A 217 9.93 9.89 -8.69
N GLN A 218 9.13 9.56 -7.66
CA GLN A 218 8.94 10.44 -6.51
C GLN A 218 10.14 10.33 -5.56
N PRO A 219 10.73 11.45 -5.12
CA PRO A 219 11.89 11.42 -4.22
C PRO A 219 11.51 10.84 -2.84
N PRO A 220 12.46 10.23 -2.11
CA PRO A 220 12.25 9.89 -0.69
C PRO A 220 12.17 11.15 0.19
N LEU A 221 11.82 10.96 1.47
CA LEU A 221 12.05 11.91 2.54
C LEU A 221 13.41 11.60 3.18
N ASP A 222 14.32 12.58 3.13
CA ASP A 222 15.65 12.48 3.74
C ASP A 222 15.68 12.99 5.21
N SER A 223 14.64 13.72 5.62
CA SER A 223 14.40 14.18 6.98
C SER A 223 12.95 13.95 7.40
N GLU A 224 12.68 13.89 8.70
CA GLU A 224 11.32 13.74 9.25
C GLU A 224 10.56 12.48 8.78
N PHE A 225 11.28 11.50 8.22
CA PHE A 225 10.73 10.23 7.74
C PHE A 225 10.36 9.26 8.89
N ILE A 226 10.79 9.52 10.13
CA ILE A 226 10.38 8.74 11.30
C ILE A 226 9.16 9.40 11.92
N ARG A 227 8.03 8.69 11.90
CA ARG A 227 6.76 9.18 12.46
C ARG A 227 6.59 8.69 13.89
N SER A 228 6.43 9.64 14.82
CA SER A 228 6.06 9.36 16.21
C SER A 228 4.56 9.03 16.37
N GLN A 229 3.74 9.47 15.41
CA GLN A 229 2.31 9.22 15.40
C GLN A 229 2.02 7.83 14.84
N THR A 230 1.40 6.97 15.67
CA THR A 230 0.86 5.69 15.22
C THR A 230 -0.65 5.83 15.13
N GLN A 231 -1.21 5.75 13.92
CA GLN A 231 -2.66 5.72 13.76
C GLN A 231 -3.18 4.39 14.33
N VAL A 232 -4.04 4.46 15.34
CA VAL A 232 -4.68 3.30 15.97
C VAL A 232 -5.95 2.99 15.16
N TYR A 233 -6.13 1.73 14.80
CA TYR A 233 -7.30 1.30 14.05
C TYR A 233 -8.06 0.26 14.87
N VAL A 234 -9.33 0.57 15.04
CA VAL A 234 -10.32 -0.11 15.86
C VAL A 234 -11.26 -0.89 14.93
N PRO A 235 -12.12 -1.80 15.45
CA PRO A 235 -13.09 -2.53 14.63
C PRO A 235 -13.94 -1.56 13.80
N THR A 236 -14.46 -2.02 12.66
CA THR A 236 -15.36 -1.24 11.78
C THR A 236 -16.55 -0.62 12.51
N GLU A 237 -16.96 -1.22 13.64
CA GLU A 237 -18.07 -0.81 14.50
C GLU A 237 -17.71 0.28 15.51
N PHE A 238 -16.42 0.58 15.66
CA PHE A 238 -15.87 1.58 16.56
C PHE A 238 -15.32 2.74 15.74
N GLY A 239 -16.19 3.64 15.28
CA GLY A 239 -15.76 4.86 14.59
C GLY A 239 -16.95 5.59 13.98
N TRP A 240 -17.25 6.78 14.53
CA TRP A 240 -18.26 7.77 14.14
C TRP A 240 -19.50 7.25 13.40
#